data_AF-A0A367J409-F1
#
_entry.id   AF-A0A367J409-F1
#
_cell.length_a   1.000
_cell.length_b   1.000
_cell.length_c   1.000
_cell.angle_alpha   90.00
_cell.angle_beta   90.00
_cell.angle_gamma   90.00
#
_symmetry.space_group_name_H-M   'P 1'
#
loop_
_entity.id
_entity.type
_entity.pdbx_description
1 polymer ?
#
loop_
_entity_poly.entity_id
_entity_poly.type
_entity_poly.pdbx_seq_one_letter_code
_entity_poly.pdbx_strand_id
1 'polypeptide(L)'
;MRYFHFFDLLVNVLFRAQLFVNAYIVNNKDSIDLAVITQQNFWYAISQLIMGQKITNKAYISNSVALGFEDFKAVHPSIVFFLKYNPIKSYSDALSAACVVLATAYLNHIVENFQRRVLYYLTVRLAIIYPDKPKGLLYKLADDFCWELLIIEESKWPTKYFDLVTIQHIAQILPICNGLQARLPILSTVKNLAASPTKFVPALATIISDLEKLCDEHEDDNSKMPRRFSLMPTSSMRWRYISINTKALQAITKHKSDGTYKGNVSLFYSIFNFKKFGYESLDKVLKSQNKFTCCIQTDGFGECFTFPRKAKEEKATIQLGLEDFSDQEIQEPSAEENERVACKNKFQYSNSIPLVVFGDGMKNKDTIAIRDHVSGVMGTLQKELLQRSRQFKDVLVGINEFRASKVCNNCKQKRLEQKKSREAHAF
;
A
#
# COMPACT_ATOMS: atom_id res chain seq x y z
N MET A 1 -21.86 -17.43 9.28
CA MET A 1 -22.22 -16.67 10.49
C MET A 1 -21.06 -16.52 11.48
N ARG A 2 -20.33 -17.57 11.92
CA ARG A 2 -19.20 -17.40 12.89
C ARG A 2 -17.99 -16.60 12.37
N TYR A 3 -17.69 -16.67 11.06
CA TYR A 3 -16.58 -15.90 10.46
C TYR A 3 -16.82 -14.38 10.47
N PHE A 4 -18.08 -13.96 10.29
CA PHE A 4 -18.42 -12.55 10.27
C PHE A 4 -18.19 -11.90 11.64
N HIS A 5 -18.69 -12.50 12.72
CA HIS A 5 -18.43 -12.01 14.07
C HIS A 5 -16.93 -12.04 14.44
N PHE A 6 -16.20 -13.04 13.96
CA PHE A 6 -14.75 -13.12 14.16
C PHE A 6 -14.01 -11.97 13.47
N PHE A 7 -14.35 -11.70 12.21
CA PHE A 7 -13.80 -10.60 11.45
C PHE A 7 -14.15 -9.25 12.11
N ASP A 8 -15.41 -9.08 12.50
CA ASP A 8 -15.91 -7.86 13.16
C ASP A 8 -15.18 -7.58 14.48
N LEU A 9 -14.96 -8.59 15.32
CA LEU A 9 -14.14 -8.47 16.54
C LEU A 9 -12.74 -7.92 16.21
N LEU A 10 -12.05 -8.53 15.25
CA LEU A 10 -10.68 -8.15 14.93
C LEU A 10 -10.60 -6.74 14.36
N VAL A 11 -11.50 -6.37 13.44
CA VAL A 11 -11.54 -5.02 12.86
C VAL A 11 -11.83 -3.97 13.93
N ASN A 12 -12.80 -4.21 14.81
CA ASN A 12 -13.11 -3.28 15.90
C ASN A 12 -11.93 -3.11 16.85
N VAL A 13 -11.30 -4.20 17.28
CA VAL A 13 -10.16 -4.15 18.21
C VAL A 13 -8.99 -3.41 17.58
N LEU A 14 -8.63 -3.72 16.33
CA LEU A 14 -7.50 -3.10 15.65
C LEU A 14 -7.74 -1.62 15.35
N PHE A 15 -8.94 -1.26 14.89
CA PHE A 15 -9.29 0.14 14.65
C PHE A 15 -9.18 0.98 15.93
N ARG A 16 -9.69 0.45 17.05
CA ARG A 16 -9.63 1.12 18.35
C ARG A 16 -8.21 1.20 18.89
N ALA A 17 -7.41 0.15 18.69
CA ALA A 17 -5.98 0.18 18.98
C ALA A 17 -5.27 1.30 18.21
N GLN A 18 -5.56 1.46 16.90
CA GLN A 18 -5.00 2.56 16.09
C GLN A 18 -5.43 3.93 16.60
N LEU A 19 -6.70 4.13 16.96
CA LEU A 19 -7.18 5.39 17.52
C LEU A 19 -6.40 5.79 18.77
N PHE A 20 -6.31 4.87 19.73
CA PHE A 20 -5.57 5.12 20.96
C PHE A 20 -4.09 5.41 20.68
N VAL A 21 -3.41 4.54 19.93
CA VAL A 21 -1.97 4.69 19.66
C VAL A 21 -1.69 5.98 18.89
N ASN A 22 -2.52 6.37 17.92
CA ASN A 22 -2.37 7.64 17.21
C ASN A 22 -2.52 8.84 18.14
N ALA A 23 -3.54 8.84 19.01
CA ALA A 23 -3.72 9.90 20.00
C ALA A 23 -2.54 9.98 20.97
N TYR A 24 -2.07 8.82 21.45
CA TYR A 24 -0.92 8.72 22.33
C TYR A 24 0.35 9.28 21.67
N ILE A 25 0.63 8.92 20.42
CA ILE A 25 1.78 9.42 19.66
C ILE A 25 1.72 10.94 19.50
N VAL A 26 0.55 11.49 19.15
CA VAL A 26 0.38 12.94 18.98
C VAL A 26 0.66 13.70 20.28
N ASN A 27 0.31 13.12 21.43
CA ASN A 27 0.52 13.72 22.74
C ASN A 27 1.92 13.44 23.33
N ASN A 28 2.65 12.47 22.79
CA ASN A 28 3.95 11.99 23.32
C ASN A 28 4.99 11.84 22.19
N LYS A 29 5.05 12.81 21.28
CA LYS A 29 5.85 12.78 20.04
C LYS A 29 7.34 12.51 20.27
N ASP A 30 7.86 12.91 21.43
CA ASP A 30 9.27 12.81 21.82
C ASP A 30 9.57 11.59 22.71
N SER A 31 8.57 10.73 22.97
CA SER A 31 8.75 9.60 23.88
C SER A 31 9.62 8.49 23.26
N ILE A 32 10.51 7.93 24.09
CA ILE A 32 11.27 6.71 23.78
C ILE A 32 10.37 5.48 23.60
N ASP A 33 9.15 5.52 24.15
CA ASP A 33 8.16 4.45 24.05
C ASP A 33 7.69 4.20 22.62
N LEU A 34 7.97 5.13 21.70
CA LEU A 34 7.63 4.95 20.31
C LEU A 34 8.42 3.81 19.64
N ALA A 35 9.60 3.44 20.16
CA ALA A 35 10.43 2.37 19.59
C ALA A 35 9.72 1.01 19.44
N VAL A 36 8.68 0.75 20.24
CA VAL A 36 7.94 -0.51 20.20
C VAL A 36 6.72 -0.49 19.27
N ILE A 37 6.32 0.66 18.70
CA ILE A 37 5.11 0.76 17.84
C ILE A 37 5.26 0.01 16.51
N THR A 38 6.48 -0.36 16.12
CA THR A 38 6.75 -1.19 14.93
C THR A 38 6.86 -2.68 15.28
N GLN A 39 6.54 -3.06 16.52
CA GLN A 39 6.62 -4.45 16.98
C GLN A 39 5.23 -5.07 17.10
N GLN A 40 5.10 -6.31 16.63
CA GLN A 40 3.87 -7.09 16.75
C GLN A 40 3.37 -7.22 18.19
N ASN A 41 4.29 -7.47 19.13
CA ASN A 41 3.96 -7.72 20.54
C ASN A 41 3.33 -6.50 21.23
N PHE A 42 3.77 -5.29 20.85
CA PHE A 42 3.17 -4.04 21.31
C PHE A 42 1.70 -3.95 20.90
N TRP A 43 1.41 -4.12 19.61
CA TRP A 43 0.02 -4.07 19.10
C TRP A 43 -0.87 -5.15 19.71
N TYR A 44 -0.30 -6.33 19.98
CA TYR A 44 -1.03 -7.39 20.67
C TYR A 44 -1.37 -7.00 22.11
N ALA A 45 -0.44 -6.39 22.84
CA ALA A 45 -0.67 -5.88 24.19
C ALA A 45 -1.72 -4.75 24.21
N ILE A 46 -1.65 -3.80 23.26
CA ILE A 46 -2.69 -2.76 23.10
C ILE A 46 -4.06 -3.40 22.83
N SER A 47 -4.11 -4.41 21.96
CA SER A 47 -5.35 -5.12 21.67
C SER A 47 -5.94 -5.77 22.92
N GLN A 48 -5.11 -6.33 23.82
CA GLN A 48 -5.57 -6.86 25.12
C GLN A 48 -6.19 -5.77 25.99
N LEU A 49 -5.58 -4.58 26.07
CA LEU A 49 -6.14 -3.43 26.79
C LEU A 49 -7.50 -3.02 26.22
N ILE A 50 -7.59 -2.87 24.89
CA ILE A 50 -8.84 -2.57 24.18
C ILE A 50 -9.91 -3.62 24.48
N MET A 51 -9.54 -4.88 24.61
CA MET A 51 -10.47 -5.97 24.92
C MET A 51 -10.86 -6.05 26.42
N GLY A 52 -10.31 -5.18 27.27
CA GLY A 52 -10.51 -5.20 28.71
C GLY A 52 -9.81 -6.39 29.40
N GLN A 53 -8.75 -6.92 28.78
CA GLN A 53 -7.98 -8.04 29.29
C GLN A 53 -6.72 -7.57 30.02
N LYS A 54 -6.20 -8.42 30.90
CA LYS A 54 -4.86 -8.23 31.46
C LYS A 54 -3.82 -8.51 30.38
N ILE A 55 -2.81 -7.64 30.29
CA ILE A 55 -1.67 -7.82 29.38
C ILE A 55 -0.90 -9.08 29.81
N THR A 56 -0.63 -9.98 28.86
CA THR A 56 0.04 -11.25 29.14
C THR A 56 1.54 -11.10 29.45
N ASN A 57 2.19 -10.09 28.89
CA ASN A 57 3.59 -9.79 29.19
C ASN A 57 3.78 -8.26 29.27
N LYS A 58 4.06 -7.77 30.48
CA LYS A 58 4.26 -6.34 30.74
C LYS A 58 5.51 -5.78 30.07
N ALA A 59 6.44 -6.60 29.60
CA ALA A 59 7.61 -6.13 28.85
C ALA A 59 7.26 -5.55 27.47
N TYR A 60 6.05 -5.79 26.96
CA TYR A 60 5.63 -5.34 25.62
C TYR A 60 5.05 -3.93 25.58
N ILE A 61 4.81 -3.33 26.75
CA ILE A 61 4.22 -2.01 26.88
C ILE A 61 4.80 -1.34 28.12
N SER A 62 5.26 -0.11 27.99
CA SER A 62 5.74 0.65 29.14
C SER A 62 4.59 1.16 30.00
N ASN A 63 4.91 1.52 31.25
CA ASN A 63 3.94 2.04 32.20
C ASN A 63 3.29 3.34 31.71
N SER A 64 4.03 4.19 30.99
CA SER A 64 3.54 5.44 30.40
C SER A 64 2.42 5.21 29.39
N VAL A 65 2.57 4.22 28.49
CA VAL A 65 1.52 3.88 27.52
C VAL A 65 0.31 3.27 28.24
N ALA A 66 0.54 2.42 29.24
CA ALA A 66 -0.56 1.82 30.02
C ALA A 66 -1.37 2.88 30.79
N LEU A 67 -0.70 3.86 31.41
CA LEU A 67 -1.36 4.99 32.07
C LEU A 67 -2.08 5.88 31.06
N GLY A 68 -1.43 6.21 29.94
CA GLY A 68 -2.05 6.97 28.86
C GLY A 68 -3.30 6.29 28.29
N PHE A 69 -3.36 4.95 28.32
CA PHE A 69 -4.58 4.22 27.96
C PHE A 69 -5.71 4.42 28.98
N GLU A 70 -5.41 4.38 30.29
CA GLU A 70 -6.43 4.63 31.31
C GLU A 70 -6.94 6.07 31.25
N ASP A 71 -6.07 7.05 31.02
CA ASP A 71 -6.47 8.45 30.79
C ASP A 71 -7.36 8.58 29.55
N PHE A 72 -6.95 7.97 28.44
CA PHE A 72 -7.73 7.98 27.19
C PHE A 72 -9.10 7.31 27.37
N LYS A 73 -9.16 6.20 28.10
CA LYS A 73 -10.38 5.46 28.42
C LYS A 73 -11.29 6.24 29.36
N ALA A 74 -10.76 7.04 30.28
CA ALA A 74 -11.57 7.90 31.14
C ALA A 74 -12.36 8.94 30.31
N VAL A 75 -11.72 9.51 29.28
CA VAL A 75 -12.35 10.47 28.36
C VAL A 75 -13.24 9.76 27.33
N HIS A 76 -12.84 8.58 26.87
CA HIS A 76 -13.54 7.81 25.85
C HIS A 76 -13.87 6.38 26.32
N PRO A 77 -14.85 6.18 27.23
CA PRO A 77 -15.15 4.86 27.80
C PRO A 77 -15.53 3.81 26.75
N SER A 78 -16.10 4.26 25.62
CA SER A 78 -16.45 3.40 24.50
C SER A 78 -15.25 2.79 23.79
N ILE A 79 -14.00 3.22 24.07
CA ILE A 79 -12.78 2.68 23.45
C ILE A 79 -12.60 1.18 23.76
N VAL A 80 -13.10 0.72 24.91
CA VAL A 80 -12.98 -0.68 25.32
C VAL A 80 -14.03 -1.53 24.63
N PHE A 81 -13.58 -2.52 23.87
CA PHE A 81 -14.40 -3.51 23.19
C PHE A 81 -14.39 -4.82 23.99
N PHE A 82 -15.16 -4.87 25.08
CA PHE A 82 -15.08 -6.00 26.00
C PHE A 82 -15.47 -7.34 25.35
N LEU A 83 -14.59 -8.32 25.50
CA LEU A 83 -14.82 -9.70 25.06
C LEU A 83 -15.99 -10.38 25.78
N LYS A 84 -16.38 -9.93 26.99
CA LYS A 84 -17.54 -10.48 27.69
C LYS A 84 -18.85 -10.30 26.91
N TYR A 85 -18.94 -9.26 26.08
CA TYR A 85 -20.11 -9.00 25.23
C TYR A 85 -20.00 -9.67 23.85
N ASN A 86 -18.80 -10.11 23.46
CA ASN A 86 -18.51 -10.77 22.21
C ASN A 86 -17.64 -12.01 22.46
N PRO A 87 -18.17 -13.10 23.06
CA PRO A 87 -17.39 -14.23 23.54
C PRO A 87 -16.91 -15.12 22.40
N ILE A 88 -16.01 -14.59 21.58
CA ILE A 88 -15.30 -15.31 20.54
C ILE A 88 -14.05 -15.89 21.20
N LYS A 89 -13.91 -17.21 21.12
CA LYS A 89 -12.71 -17.88 21.61
C LYS A 89 -11.68 -17.98 20.49
N SER A 90 -10.42 -18.03 20.88
CA SER A 90 -9.33 -18.43 20.00
C SER A 90 -9.07 -17.52 18.79
N TYR A 91 -9.25 -16.22 18.99
CA TYR A 91 -8.88 -15.17 18.04
C TYR A 91 -7.38 -14.81 18.07
N SER A 92 -6.63 -15.32 19.06
CA SER A 92 -5.25 -14.90 19.37
C SER A 92 -4.33 -14.98 18.16
N ASP A 93 -4.37 -16.07 17.39
CA ASP A 93 -3.46 -16.27 16.25
C ASP A 93 -3.78 -15.32 15.09
N ALA A 94 -5.06 -15.10 14.78
CA ALA A 94 -5.45 -14.16 13.73
C ALA A 94 -5.21 -12.71 14.15
N LEU A 95 -5.48 -12.38 15.42
CA LEU A 95 -5.16 -11.07 15.99
C LEU A 95 -3.65 -10.81 15.92
N SER A 96 -2.85 -11.80 16.29
CA SER A 96 -1.40 -11.73 16.24
C SER A 96 -0.89 -11.50 14.81
N ALA A 97 -1.44 -12.21 13.82
CA ALA A 97 -1.12 -11.99 12.41
C ALA A 97 -1.54 -10.58 11.93
N ALA A 98 -2.70 -10.09 12.36
CA ALA A 98 -3.14 -8.74 12.03
C ALA A 98 -2.26 -7.66 12.71
N CYS A 99 -1.76 -7.91 13.91
CA CYS A 99 -0.81 -7.04 14.60
C CYS A 99 0.52 -6.92 13.82
N VAL A 100 0.97 -7.96 13.12
CA VAL A 100 2.13 -7.87 12.22
C VAL A 100 1.84 -6.90 11.08
N VAL A 101 0.69 -7.05 10.42
CA VAL A 101 0.28 -6.16 9.32
C VAL A 101 0.22 -4.71 9.79
N LEU A 102 -0.30 -4.48 10.99
CA LEU A 102 -0.40 -3.15 11.58
C LEU A 102 0.98 -2.56 11.89
N ALA A 103 1.84 -3.33 12.54
CA ALA A 103 3.22 -2.94 12.85
C ALA A 103 4.00 -2.57 11.58
N THR A 104 3.88 -3.39 10.52
CA THR A 104 4.48 -3.11 9.22
C THR A 104 3.89 -1.87 8.57
N ALA A 105 2.58 -1.64 8.67
CA ALA A 105 1.95 -0.43 8.13
C ALA A 105 2.49 0.85 8.79
N TYR A 106 2.71 0.85 10.11
CA TYR A 106 3.30 1.99 10.83
C TYR A 106 4.78 2.18 10.47
N LEU A 107 5.55 1.09 10.41
CA LEU A 107 6.93 1.11 9.94
C LEU A 107 7.03 1.74 8.55
N ASN A 108 6.29 1.20 7.59
CA ASN A 108 6.34 1.66 6.19
C ASN A 108 5.82 3.08 6.05
N HIS A 109 4.81 3.49 6.83
CA HIS A 109 4.29 4.85 6.79
C HIS A 109 5.35 5.88 7.15
N ILE A 110 6.25 5.55 8.07
CA ILE A 110 7.41 6.37 8.39
C ILE A 110 8.46 6.24 7.29
N VAL A 111 8.99 5.04 7.08
CA VAL A 111 10.16 4.79 6.22
C VAL A 111 9.93 5.23 4.76
N GLU A 112 8.84 4.80 4.15
CA GLU A 112 8.59 5.02 2.72
C GLU A 112 8.19 6.46 2.41
N ASN A 113 7.65 7.20 3.39
CA ASN A 113 7.16 8.56 3.16
C ASN A 113 8.06 9.65 3.73
N PHE A 114 9.06 9.31 4.55
CA PHE A 114 9.87 10.29 5.28
C PHE A 114 10.53 11.32 4.35
N GLN A 115 11.38 10.86 3.41
CA GLN A 115 12.07 11.74 2.47
C GLN A 115 11.08 12.60 1.69
N ARG A 116 10.02 12.00 1.13
CA ARG A 116 9.01 12.73 0.36
C ARG A 116 8.34 13.84 1.17
N ARG A 117 8.07 13.61 2.47
CA ARG A 117 7.46 14.60 3.37
C ARG A 117 8.43 15.72 3.73
N VAL A 118 9.69 15.40 3.97
CA VAL A 118 10.76 16.38 4.23
C VAL A 118 10.97 17.25 2.98
N LEU A 119 11.14 16.66 1.81
CA LEU A 119 11.29 17.39 0.55
C LEU A 119 10.09 18.28 0.24
N TYR A 120 8.87 17.78 0.50
CA TYR A 120 7.65 18.57 0.36
C TYR A 120 7.68 19.80 1.28
N TYR A 121 7.98 19.62 2.57
CA TYR A 121 8.08 20.70 3.53
C TYR A 121 9.14 21.73 3.14
N LEU A 122 10.34 21.28 2.78
CA LEU A 122 11.43 22.13 2.33
C LEU A 122 11.02 22.93 1.09
N THR A 123 10.33 22.29 0.13
CA THR A 123 9.83 22.98 -1.07
C THR A 123 8.84 24.08 -0.71
N VAL A 124 7.92 23.84 0.24
CA VAL A 124 6.97 24.87 0.73
C VAL A 124 7.73 26.03 1.36
N ARG A 125 8.70 25.76 2.23
CA ARG A 125 9.52 26.80 2.87
C ARG A 125 10.34 27.60 1.87
N LEU A 126 10.93 26.94 0.87
CA LEU A 126 11.69 27.58 -0.19
C LEU A 126 10.80 28.46 -1.09
N ALA A 127 9.53 28.11 -1.28
CA ALA A 127 8.59 28.95 -2.03
C ALA A 127 8.30 30.29 -1.36
N ILE A 128 8.42 30.36 -0.02
CA ILE A 128 8.31 31.63 0.72
C ILE A 128 9.55 32.49 0.50
N ILE A 129 10.75 31.88 0.47
CA ILE A 129 12.03 32.59 0.25
C ILE A 129 12.17 33.03 -1.22
N TYR A 130 11.62 32.24 -2.15
CA TYR A 130 11.75 32.45 -3.59
C TYR A 130 10.37 32.42 -4.29
N PRO A 131 9.53 33.45 -4.08
CA PRO A 131 8.17 33.48 -4.60
C PRO A 131 8.11 33.43 -6.13
N ASP A 132 9.12 33.96 -6.81
CA ASP A 132 9.17 34.04 -8.28
C ASP A 132 9.68 32.76 -8.95
N LYS A 133 10.09 31.74 -8.18
CA LYS A 133 10.68 30.53 -8.74
C LYS A 133 9.64 29.41 -8.90
N PRO A 134 9.69 28.65 -10.00
CA PRO A 134 8.74 27.57 -10.22
C PRO A 134 8.96 26.43 -9.24
N LYS A 135 7.87 25.83 -8.75
CA LYS A 135 7.88 24.75 -7.74
C LYS A 135 8.80 23.57 -8.10
N GLY A 136 8.87 23.21 -9.39
CA GLY A 136 9.76 22.13 -9.85
C GLY A 136 11.25 22.43 -9.66
N LEU A 137 11.64 23.70 -9.75
CA LEU A 137 13.01 24.15 -9.50
C LEU A 137 13.32 24.16 -7.99
N LEU A 138 12.36 24.60 -7.18
CA LEU A 138 12.46 24.59 -5.72
C LEU A 138 12.55 23.17 -5.16
N TYR A 139 11.83 22.21 -5.75
CA TYR A 139 11.96 20.81 -5.40
C TYR A 139 13.38 20.28 -5.67
N LYS A 140 13.97 20.63 -6.82
CA LYS A 140 15.38 20.26 -7.12
C LYS A 140 16.35 20.88 -6.12
N LEU A 141 16.14 22.13 -5.72
CA LEU A 141 16.94 22.77 -4.66
C LEU A 141 16.78 22.04 -3.32
N ALA A 142 15.55 21.66 -2.96
CA ALA A 142 15.28 20.91 -1.74
C ALA A 142 15.99 19.54 -1.75
N ASP A 143 16.04 18.86 -2.90
CA ASP A 143 16.65 17.54 -3.05
C ASP A 143 18.19 17.62 -3.15
N ASP A 144 18.71 18.38 -4.11
CA ASP A 144 20.15 18.46 -4.41
C ASP A 144 20.95 19.18 -3.30
N PHE A 145 20.32 20.09 -2.54
CA PHE A 145 20.99 20.88 -1.52
C PHE A 145 20.50 20.56 -0.10
N CYS A 146 19.24 20.88 0.21
CA CYS A 146 18.74 20.80 1.59
C CYS A 146 18.70 19.37 2.14
N TRP A 147 18.29 18.40 1.32
CA TRP A 147 18.22 16.99 1.71
C TRP A 147 19.61 16.37 1.84
N GLU A 148 20.53 16.69 0.94
CA GLU A 148 21.94 16.28 1.05
C GLU A 148 22.59 16.79 2.34
N LEU A 149 22.29 18.02 2.78
CA LEU A 149 22.74 18.52 4.09
C LEU A 149 22.24 17.64 5.26
N LEU A 150 21.04 17.07 5.17
CA LEU A 150 20.47 16.20 6.20
C LEU A 150 21.05 14.76 6.17
N ILE A 151 21.78 14.38 5.12
CA ILE A 151 22.38 13.04 4.96
C ILE A 151 23.89 13.06 5.15
N ILE A 152 24.60 14.03 4.58
CA ILE A 152 26.07 14.05 4.46
C ILE A 152 26.70 15.20 5.28
N GLU A 153 25.89 16.12 5.82
CA GLU A 153 26.30 17.34 6.56
C GLU A 153 27.06 18.39 5.72
N GLU A 154 27.58 18.00 4.55
CA GLU A 154 28.16 18.90 3.56
C GLU A 154 27.43 18.76 2.22
N SER A 155 26.87 19.87 1.73
CA SER A 155 26.25 19.94 0.41
C SER A 155 26.79 21.10 -0.40
N LYS A 156 26.94 20.88 -1.71
CA LYS A 156 27.41 21.88 -2.65
C LYS A 156 26.21 22.63 -3.23
N TRP A 157 26.30 23.96 -3.25
CA TRP A 157 25.27 24.79 -3.85
C TRP A 157 25.05 24.41 -5.33
N PRO A 158 23.80 24.20 -5.77
CA PRO A 158 23.50 23.78 -7.14
C PRO A 158 23.61 24.95 -8.12
N THR A 159 24.85 25.33 -8.45
CA THR A 159 25.20 26.43 -9.38
C THR A 159 24.66 26.24 -10.80
N LYS A 160 24.26 25.01 -11.16
CA LYS A 160 23.64 24.68 -12.45
C LYS A 160 22.29 25.37 -12.66
N TYR A 161 21.58 25.71 -11.58
CA TYR A 161 20.22 26.23 -11.65
C TYR A 161 19.98 27.47 -10.78
N PHE A 162 20.88 27.77 -9.84
CA PHE A 162 20.86 28.96 -8.99
C PHE A 162 22.18 29.71 -9.13
N ASP A 163 22.12 31.00 -9.43
CA ASP A 163 23.29 31.84 -9.60
C ASP A 163 24.01 32.13 -8.26
N LEU A 164 25.22 32.70 -8.33
CA LEU A 164 25.97 33.11 -7.14
C LEU A 164 25.30 34.29 -6.40
N VAL A 165 24.35 35.00 -7.01
CA VAL A 165 23.62 36.12 -6.37
C VAL A 165 22.55 35.58 -5.42
N THR A 166 21.89 34.46 -5.76
CA THR A 166 20.96 33.76 -4.86
C THR A 166 21.63 33.09 -3.64
N ILE A 167 22.96 33.03 -3.59
CA ILE A 167 23.72 32.62 -2.39
C ILE A 167 23.43 33.54 -1.19
N GLN A 168 23.05 34.80 -1.43
CA GLN A 168 22.68 35.72 -0.34
C GLN A 168 21.50 35.21 0.50
N HIS A 169 20.64 34.35 -0.06
CA HIS A 169 19.52 33.73 0.65
C HIS A 169 19.88 32.40 1.35
N ILE A 170 21.11 31.89 1.22
CA ILE A 170 21.57 30.71 1.98
C ILE A 170 21.40 30.94 3.48
N ALA A 171 21.65 32.17 3.95
CA ALA A 171 21.45 32.55 5.34
C ALA A 171 20.00 32.37 5.83
N GLN A 172 19.01 32.37 4.93
CA GLN A 172 17.60 32.10 5.26
C GLN A 172 17.24 30.61 5.16
N ILE A 173 17.97 29.84 4.34
CA ILE A 173 17.75 28.39 4.15
C ILE A 173 18.40 27.58 5.29
N LEU A 174 19.63 27.93 5.69
CA LEU A 174 20.39 27.20 6.69
C LEU A 174 19.65 27.06 8.04
N PRO A 175 19.01 28.10 8.60
CA PRO A 175 18.24 27.94 9.84
C PRO A 175 17.13 26.88 9.75
N ILE A 176 16.52 26.71 8.58
CA ILE A 176 15.47 25.70 8.34
C ILE A 176 16.08 24.30 8.36
N CYS A 177 17.20 24.12 7.65
CA CYS A 177 17.92 22.84 7.59
C CYS A 177 18.49 22.46 8.97
N ASN A 178 19.16 23.40 9.63
CA ASN A 178 19.74 23.22 10.96
C ASN A 178 18.65 22.93 12.01
N GLY A 179 17.49 23.61 11.92
CA GLY A 179 16.35 23.39 12.80
C GLY A 179 15.74 21.99 12.66
N LEU A 180 15.76 21.41 11.45
CA LEU A 180 15.40 20.01 11.22
C LEU A 180 16.50 19.06 11.70
N GLN A 181 17.75 19.33 11.37
CA GLN A 181 18.91 18.50 11.75
C GLN A 181 19.02 18.35 13.27
N ALA A 182 18.78 19.42 14.04
CA ALA A 182 18.76 19.38 15.50
C ALA A 182 17.72 18.41 16.09
N ARG A 183 16.69 18.04 15.31
CA ARG A 183 15.62 17.11 15.72
C ARG A 183 15.80 15.70 15.14
N LEU A 184 16.87 15.50 14.38
CA LEU A 184 17.26 14.21 13.81
C LEU A 184 18.41 13.65 14.64
N PRO A 185 18.16 12.66 15.52
CA PRO A 185 19.20 12.12 16.39
C PRO A 185 20.25 11.28 15.63
N ILE A 186 19.94 10.92 14.38
CA ILE A 186 20.80 10.16 13.47
C ILE A 186 20.55 10.63 12.03
N LEU A 187 21.54 10.45 11.16
CA LEU A 187 21.44 10.79 9.74
C LEU A 187 20.27 10.07 9.05
N SER A 188 19.59 10.75 8.15
CA SER A 188 18.35 10.30 7.49
C SER A 188 18.57 9.33 6.33
N THR A 189 19.54 8.42 6.45
CA THR A 189 19.79 7.38 5.44
C THR A 189 18.67 6.34 5.41
N VAL A 190 18.46 5.68 4.26
CA VAL A 190 17.48 4.58 4.13
C VAL A 190 17.72 3.48 5.16
N LYS A 191 18.99 3.17 5.45
CA LYS A 191 19.39 2.18 6.45
C LYS A 191 18.96 2.60 7.87
N ASN A 192 19.19 3.85 8.24
CA ASN A 192 18.84 4.38 9.55
C ASN A 192 17.32 4.51 9.75
N LEU A 193 16.61 4.95 8.70
CA LEU A 193 15.15 5.01 8.68
C LEU A 193 14.55 3.62 8.94
N ALA A 194 15.05 2.58 8.28
CA ALA A 194 14.59 1.21 8.50
C ALA A 194 14.96 0.66 9.89
N ALA A 195 16.15 0.97 10.39
CA ALA A 195 16.66 0.44 11.66
C ALA A 195 16.03 1.10 12.91
N SER A 196 15.64 2.38 12.82
CA SER A 196 15.11 3.13 13.95
C SER A 196 14.09 4.18 13.49
N PRO A 197 12.98 3.76 12.85
CA PRO A 197 12.01 4.68 12.23
C PRO A 197 11.41 5.68 13.21
N THR A 198 11.20 5.27 14.45
CA THR A 198 10.50 6.07 15.47
C THR A 198 11.32 7.26 15.94
N LYS A 199 12.65 7.21 15.78
CA LYS A 199 13.56 8.34 16.06
C LYS A 199 13.31 9.55 15.13
N PHE A 200 12.60 9.34 14.03
CA PHE A 200 12.27 10.38 13.06
C PHE A 200 10.88 10.99 13.27
N VAL A 201 10.08 10.46 14.21
CA VAL A 201 8.74 10.97 14.53
C VAL A 201 8.76 12.41 15.07
N PRO A 202 9.67 12.81 15.97
CA PRO A 202 9.77 14.20 16.43
C PRO A 202 9.96 15.22 15.28
N ALA A 203 10.82 14.88 14.32
CA ALA A 203 11.06 15.70 13.14
C ALA A 203 9.80 15.80 12.26
N LEU A 204 9.10 14.68 12.02
CA LEU A 204 7.83 14.70 11.28
C LEU A 204 6.75 15.50 12.00
N ALA A 205 6.66 15.39 13.32
CA ALA A 205 5.67 16.10 14.10
C ALA A 205 5.92 17.62 14.09
N THR A 206 7.18 18.03 14.12
CA THR A 206 7.60 19.41 13.93
C THR A 206 7.16 19.95 12.57
N ILE A 207 7.47 19.20 11.50
CA ILE A 207 7.10 19.59 10.14
C ILE A 207 5.60 19.81 10.05
N ILE A 208 4.80 18.91 10.63
CA ILE A 208 3.34 19.05 10.64
C ILE A 208 2.92 20.32 11.39
N SER A 209 3.45 20.57 12.59
CA SER A 209 3.10 21.77 13.36
C SER A 209 3.51 23.07 12.67
N ASP A 210 4.63 23.09 11.95
CA ASP A 210 5.03 24.26 11.15
C ASP A 210 4.10 24.44 9.94
N LEU A 211 3.71 23.36 9.27
CA LEU A 211 2.76 23.42 8.16
C LEU A 211 1.36 23.83 8.62
N GLU A 212 0.94 23.46 9.82
CA GLU A 212 -0.31 23.90 10.44
C GLU A 212 -0.30 25.42 10.65
N LYS A 213 0.77 25.98 11.23
CA LYS A 213 0.92 27.43 11.37
C LYS A 213 0.86 28.16 10.03
N LEU A 214 1.52 27.63 9.01
CA LEU A 214 1.46 28.20 7.65
C LEU A 214 0.06 28.10 7.02
N CYS A 215 -0.76 27.11 7.41
CA CYS A 215 -2.16 27.07 6.99
C CYS A 215 -2.95 28.19 7.66
N ASP A 216 -2.76 28.36 8.98
CA ASP A 216 -3.48 29.37 9.76
C ASP A 216 -3.11 30.80 9.31
N GLU A 217 -1.84 31.04 8.96
CA GLU A 217 -1.36 32.32 8.40
C GLU A 217 -1.91 32.63 6.99
N HIS A 218 -2.42 31.62 6.29
CA HIS A 218 -2.92 31.73 4.90
C HIS A 218 -4.35 31.21 4.76
N GLU A 219 -5.17 31.30 5.83
CA GLU A 219 -6.54 30.78 5.85
C GLU A 219 -7.40 31.31 4.69
N ASP A 220 -7.20 32.56 4.30
CA ASP A 220 -7.95 33.23 3.22
C ASP A 220 -7.37 33.00 1.81
N ASP A 221 -6.17 32.42 1.68
CA ASP A 221 -5.49 32.20 0.39
C ASP A 221 -5.23 30.71 0.12
N ASN A 222 -6.25 30.06 -0.42
CA ASN A 222 -6.21 28.65 -0.84
C ASN A 222 -5.05 28.32 -1.81
N SER A 223 -4.51 29.31 -2.55
CA SER A 223 -3.39 29.09 -3.48
C SER A 223 -2.05 28.92 -2.76
N LYS A 224 -1.93 29.47 -1.55
CA LYS A 224 -0.73 29.41 -0.69
C LYS A 224 -0.84 28.37 0.42
N MET A 225 -2.05 27.86 0.70
CA MET A 225 -2.26 26.89 1.76
C MET A 225 -1.55 25.55 1.46
N PRO A 226 -0.61 25.11 2.32
CA PRO A 226 0.05 23.84 2.12
C PRO A 226 -0.88 22.65 2.41
N ARG A 227 -0.74 21.59 1.62
CA ARG A 227 -1.36 20.30 1.91
C ARG A 227 -0.77 19.70 3.20
N ARG A 228 -1.66 19.37 4.13
CA ARG A 228 -1.34 18.63 5.37
C ARG A 228 -1.23 17.13 5.12
N PHE A 229 -0.48 16.44 5.97
CA PHE A 229 -0.37 14.98 5.98
C PHE A 229 -0.44 14.43 7.40
N SER A 230 -0.84 13.18 7.55
CA SER A 230 -0.96 12.54 8.86
C SER A 230 0.38 12.03 9.38
N LEU A 231 0.64 12.25 10.67
CA LEU A 231 1.84 11.74 11.34
C LEU A 231 1.92 10.21 11.28
N MET A 232 0.78 9.56 11.49
CA MET A 232 0.62 8.09 11.49
C MET A 232 -0.43 7.62 10.47
N PRO A 233 -0.49 6.32 10.14
CA PRO A 233 -1.55 5.79 9.28
C PRO A 233 -2.94 6.20 9.77
N THR A 234 -3.82 6.56 8.84
CA THR A 234 -5.22 6.86 9.14
C THR A 234 -5.88 5.60 9.68
N SER A 235 -6.46 5.67 10.89
CA SER A 235 -7.24 4.59 11.46
C SER A 235 -8.38 4.22 10.52
N SER A 236 -8.55 2.93 10.25
CA SER A 236 -9.51 2.49 9.24
C SER A 236 -10.24 1.24 9.68
N MET A 237 -11.57 1.25 9.56
CA MET A 237 -12.39 0.05 9.61
C MET A 237 -12.31 -0.76 8.30
N ARG A 238 -11.70 -0.20 7.24
CA ARG A 238 -11.60 -0.83 5.91
C ARG A 238 -10.38 -1.74 5.81
N TRP A 239 -10.21 -2.63 6.78
CA TRP A 239 -9.25 -3.72 6.63
C TRP A 239 -9.73 -4.59 5.48
N ARG A 240 -9.00 -4.58 4.36
CA ARG A 240 -9.42 -5.32 3.16
C ARG A 240 -9.45 -6.82 3.43
N TYR A 241 -8.50 -7.34 4.20
CA TYR A 241 -8.43 -8.76 4.50
C TYR A 241 -7.80 -9.02 5.88
N ILE A 242 -8.25 -10.09 6.53
CA ILE A 242 -7.65 -10.68 7.71
C ILE A 242 -7.16 -12.08 7.37
N SER A 243 -5.94 -12.39 7.80
CA SER A 243 -5.34 -13.71 7.62
C SER A 243 -5.84 -14.70 8.67
N ILE A 244 -6.38 -15.84 8.22
CA ILE A 244 -6.78 -16.97 9.06
C ILE A 244 -5.85 -18.15 8.74
N ASN A 245 -5.00 -18.48 9.70
CA ASN A 245 -4.12 -19.64 9.62
C ASN A 245 -4.81 -20.91 10.12
N THR A 246 -4.12 -22.05 10.03
CA THR A 246 -4.67 -23.34 10.47
C THR A 246 -5.10 -23.33 11.95
N LYS A 247 -4.30 -22.76 12.85
CA LYS A 247 -4.61 -22.76 14.29
C LYS A 247 -5.86 -21.94 14.60
N ALA A 248 -5.96 -20.75 14.01
CA ALA A 248 -7.17 -19.93 14.09
C ALA A 248 -8.38 -20.68 13.51
N LEU A 249 -8.21 -21.36 12.37
CA LEU A 249 -9.27 -22.14 11.73
C LEU A 249 -9.74 -23.32 12.58
N GLN A 250 -8.81 -24.11 13.13
CA GLN A 250 -9.11 -25.21 14.06
C GLN A 250 -9.98 -24.71 15.21
N ALA A 251 -9.65 -23.53 15.72
CA ALA A 251 -10.28 -23.01 16.89
C ALA A 251 -11.65 -22.37 16.61
N ILE A 252 -11.83 -21.72 15.46
CA ILE A 252 -13.13 -21.22 14.98
C ILE A 252 -14.11 -22.38 14.71
N THR A 253 -13.60 -23.45 14.09
CA THR A 253 -14.43 -24.57 13.62
C THR A 253 -14.55 -25.72 14.61
N LYS A 254 -13.75 -25.71 15.69
CA LYS A 254 -13.62 -26.79 16.69
C LYS A 254 -13.10 -28.11 16.12
N HIS A 255 -12.55 -28.10 14.90
CA HIS A 255 -11.89 -29.26 14.32
C HIS A 255 -10.41 -29.28 14.69
N LYS A 256 -9.88 -30.47 14.97
CA LYS A 256 -8.45 -30.66 15.23
C LYS A 256 -7.74 -31.01 13.92
N SER A 257 -6.53 -30.49 13.73
CA SER A 257 -5.55 -31.12 12.84
C SER A 257 -4.43 -31.71 13.68
N ASP A 258 -3.71 -32.67 13.13
CA ASP A 258 -2.52 -33.29 13.71
C ASP A 258 -1.28 -32.37 13.67
N GLY A 259 -1.42 -31.12 13.21
CA GLY A 259 -0.35 -30.15 13.06
C GLY A 259 0.56 -30.39 11.86
N THR A 260 0.44 -31.51 11.17
CA THR A 260 1.21 -31.80 9.95
C THR A 260 0.71 -30.96 8.79
N TYR A 261 1.56 -30.77 7.76
CA TYR A 261 1.11 -30.11 6.53
C TYR A 261 -0.14 -30.78 5.94
N LYS A 262 -0.16 -32.11 5.90
CA LYS A 262 -1.29 -32.89 5.37
C LYS A 262 -2.56 -32.67 6.19
N GLY A 263 -2.46 -32.74 7.52
CA GLY A 263 -3.60 -32.49 8.40
C GLY A 263 -4.11 -31.05 8.29
N ASN A 264 -3.22 -30.08 8.14
CA ASN A 264 -3.59 -28.67 7.95
C ASN A 264 -4.33 -28.48 6.62
N VAL A 265 -3.80 -28.99 5.51
CA VAL A 265 -4.48 -28.94 4.20
C VAL A 265 -5.82 -29.67 4.25
N SER A 266 -5.88 -30.84 4.91
CA SER A 266 -7.10 -31.61 5.11
C SER A 266 -8.19 -30.80 5.83
N LEU A 267 -7.81 -30.06 6.88
CA LEU A 267 -8.72 -29.18 7.60
C LEU A 267 -9.29 -28.09 6.69
N PHE A 268 -8.46 -27.41 5.90
CA PHE A 268 -8.97 -26.41 4.95
C PHE A 268 -9.85 -27.04 3.88
N TYR A 269 -9.47 -28.21 3.37
CA TYR A 269 -10.23 -28.93 2.36
C TYR A 269 -11.61 -29.41 2.86
N SER A 270 -11.72 -29.76 4.14
CA SER A 270 -13.00 -30.18 4.72
C SER A 270 -13.96 -29.02 4.98
N ILE A 271 -13.42 -27.81 5.17
CA ILE A 271 -14.21 -26.61 5.47
C ILE A 271 -14.57 -25.83 4.19
N PHE A 272 -13.65 -25.75 3.23
CA PHE A 272 -13.80 -24.94 2.03
C PHE A 272 -13.91 -25.79 0.77
N ASN A 273 -14.68 -25.31 -0.22
CA ASN A 273 -14.88 -26.05 -1.46
C ASN A 273 -13.71 -25.84 -2.43
N PHE A 274 -12.65 -26.64 -2.25
CA PHE A 274 -11.45 -26.60 -3.10
C PHE A 274 -11.70 -27.00 -4.56
N LYS A 275 -12.83 -27.67 -4.86
CA LYS A 275 -13.21 -28.03 -6.23
C LYS A 275 -13.42 -26.79 -7.10
N LYS A 276 -13.85 -25.66 -6.52
CA LYS A 276 -13.97 -24.38 -7.23
C LYS A 276 -12.63 -23.84 -7.74
N PHE A 277 -11.51 -24.32 -7.20
CA PHE A 277 -10.16 -23.96 -7.64
C PHE A 277 -9.51 -25.05 -8.51
N GLY A 278 -10.30 -26.02 -9.02
CA GLY A 278 -9.81 -27.10 -9.87
C GLY A 278 -9.21 -28.30 -9.12
N TYR A 279 -9.31 -28.33 -7.78
CA TYR A 279 -8.84 -29.46 -6.97
C TYR A 279 -9.99 -30.36 -6.56
N GLU A 280 -10.19 -31.45 -7.30
CA GLU A 280 -11.31 -32.38 -7.09
C GLU A 280 -11.18 -33.29 -5.88
N SER A 281 -9.95 -33.49 -5.39
CA SER A 281 -9.63 -34.33 -4.23
C SER A 281 -8.52 -33.72 -3.38
N LEU A 282 -8.47 -34.13 -2.11
CA LEU A 282 -7.40 -33.74 -1.18
C LEU A 282 -6.02 -34.12 -1.73
N ASP A 283 -5.89 -35.31 -2.33
CA ASP A 283 -4.64 -35.76 -2.93
C ASP A 283 -4.15 -34.86 -4.06
N LYS A 284 -5.07 -34.29 -4.87
CA LYS A 284 -4.70 -33.32 -5.91
C LYS A 284 -4.13 -32.03 -5.32
N VAL A 285 -4.64 -31.57 -4.16
CA VAL A 285 -4.08 -30.40 -3.47
C VAL A 285 -2.68 -30.73 -2.91
N LEU A 286 -2.53 -31.88 -2.26
CA LEU A 286 -1.28 -32.29 -1.61
C LEU A 286 -0.16 -32.57 -2.62
N LYS A 287 -0.49 -33.15 -3.77
CA LYS A 287 0.44 -33.45 -4.87
C LYS A 287 0.66 -32.25 -5.82
N SER A 288 -0.02 -31.13 -5.59
CA SER A 288 0.12 -29.93 -6.43
C SER A 288 1.55 -29.39 -6.37
N GLN A 289 2.06 -28.95 -7.53
CA GLN A 289 3.32 -28.20 -7.59
C GLN A 289 3.22 -26.86 -6.85
N ASN A 290 2.02 -26.26 -6.85
CA ASN A 290 1.73 -25.04 -6.12
C ASN A 290 1.17 -25.41 -4.75
N LYS A 291 2.04 -25.46 -3.75
CA LYS A 291 1.63 -25.86 -2.40
C LYS A 291 0.72 -24.80 -1.80
N PHE A 292 -0.42 -25.20 -1.27
CA PHE A 292 -1.25 -24.31 -0.46
C PHE A 292 -0.51 -23.88 0.80
N THR A 293 -0.60 -22.60 1.19
CA THR A 293 0.11 -22.04 2.37
C THR A 293 -0.52 -22.39 3.71
N CYS A 294 -1.68 -23.08 3.73
CA CYS A 294 -2.45 -23.34 4.95
C CYS A 294 -2.87 -22.04 5.68
N CYS A 295 -3.14 -21.00 4.88
CA CYS A 295 -3.60 -19.69 5.30
C CYS A 295 -4.56 -19.13 4.25
N ILE A 296 -5.63 -18.48 4.69
CA ILE A 296 -6.57 -17.74 3.83
C ILE A 296 -6.65 -16.30 4.28
N GLN A 297 -7.10 -15.44 3.37
CA GLN A 297 -7.41 -14.04 3.64
C GLN A 297 -8.91 -13.82 3.47
N THR A 298 -9.58 -13.20 4.42
CA THR A 298 -11.03 -12.93 4.34
C THR A 298 -11.37 -11.50 4.70
N ASP A 299 -12.38 -10.94 4.02
CA ASP A 299 -13.01 -9.64 4.32
C ASP A 299 -14.32 -9.80 5.13
N GLY A 300 -14.62 -11.01 5.60
CA GLY A 300 -15.86 -11.37 6.26
C GLY A 300 -16.97 -11.85 5.33
N PHE A 301 -16.82 -11.67 4.01
CA PHE A 301 -17.80 -12.07 2.98
C PHE A 301 -17.24 -13.06 1.95
N GLY A 302 -15.95 -12.94 1.60
CA GLY A 302 -15.23 -13.84 0.71
C GLY A 302 -13.90 -14.31 1.30
N GLU A 303 -13.34 -15.36 0.71
CA GLU A 303 -12.04 -15.91 1.09
C GLU A 303 -11.08 -15.98 -0.12
N CYS A 304 -9.84 -15.56 0.09
CA CYS A 304 -8.74 -15.64 -0.86
C CYS A 304 -7.75 -16.71 -0.40
N PHE A 305 -7.39 -17.61 -1.32
CA PHE A 305 -6.48 -18.73 -1.08
C PHE A 305 -5.16 -18.48 -1.80
N THR A 306 -4.05 -18.61 -1.08
CA THR A 306 -2.71 -18.37 -1.63
C THR A 306 -2.00 -19.69 -1.92
N PHE A 307 -1.56 -19.87 -3.16
CA PHE A 307 -0.76 -21.01 -3.61
C PHE A 307 0.58 -20.50 -4.19
N PRO A 308 1.67 -20.45 -3.41
CA PRO A 308 3.00 -20.13 -3.92
C PRO A 308 3.39 -21.08 -5.06
N ARG A 309 3.86 -20.50 -6.16
CA ARG A 309 4.50 -21.27 -7.23
C ARG A 309 5.92 -21.62 -6.79
N LYS A 310 6.32 -22.88 -6.97
CA LYS A 310 7.76 -23.20 -6.98
C LYS A 310 8.42 -22.41 -8.11
N ALA A 311 9.53 -21.74 -7.82
CA ALA A 311 10.41 -21.26 -8.88
C ALA A 311 10.80 -22.47 -9.74
N LYS A 312 10.67 -22.35 -11.07
CA LYS A 312 11.26 -23.35 -11.95
C LYS A 312 12.76 -23.36 -11.65
N GLU A 313 13.32 -24.51 -11.32
CA GLU A 313 14.75 -24.72 -11.50
C GLU A 313 15.07 -24.34 -12.95
N GLU A 314 16.06 -23.47 -13.13
CA GLU A 314 16.61 -23.17 -14.45
C GLU A 314 17.10 -24.49 -15.04
N LYS A 315 16.23 -25.14 -15.83
CA LYS A 315 16.67 -26.23 -16.69
C LYS A 315 17.69 -25.62 -17.64
N ALA A 316 18.92 -26.10 -17.52
CA ALA A 316 19.99 -25.89 -18.48
C ALA A 316 19.42 -25.92 -19.90
N THR A 317 19.83 -24.93 -20.68
CA THR A 317 19.47 -24.65 -22.07
C THR A 317 19.23 -25.92 -22.88
N ILE A 318 17.97 -26.35 -22.99
CA ILE A 318 17.59 -27.30 -24.03
C ILE A 318 17.48 -26.45 -25.30
N GLN A 319 18.50 -26.53 -26.16
CA GLN A 319 18.39 -26.14 -27.55
C GLN A 319 17.24 -26.96 -28.14
N LEU A 320 16.10 -26.32 -28.36
CA LEU A 320 15.06 -26.84 -29.25
C LEU A 320 15.57 -26.58 -30.67
N GLY A 321 16.02 -27.64 -31.35
CA GLY A 321 16.26 -27.62 -32.78
C GLY A 321 14.97 -27.21 -33.49
N LEU A 322 15.07 -26.14 -34.28
CA LEU A 322 14.05 -25.78 -35.26
C LEU A 322 14.14 -26.82 -36.37
N GLU A 323 13.12 -27.66 -36.49
CA GLU A 323 12.85 -28.34 -37.76
C GLU A 323 12.20 -27.30 -38.69
N ASP A 324 12.86 -27.05 -39.80
CA ASP A 324 12.46 -26.12 -40.86
C ASP A 324 11.10 -26.54 -41.45
N PHE A 325 10.15 -25.61 -41.46
CA PHE A 325 8.96 -25.74 -42.30
C PHE A 325 9.24 -25.04 -43.62
N SER A 326 9.23 -25.80 -44.71
CA SER A 326 9.49 -25.36 -46.07
C SER A 326 8.44 -24.38 -46.59
N ASP A 327 8.91 -23.39 -47.34
CA ASP A 327 8.15 -22.40 -48.07
C ASP A 327 7.26 -23.04 -49.15
N GLN A 328 5.97 -23.22 -48.85
CA GLN A 328 4.94 -23.34 -49.88
C GLN A 328 3.59 -22.93 -49.29
N GLU A 329 3.22 -21.67 -49.51
CA GLU A 329 1.94 -21.22 -50.05
C GLU A 329 1.83 -19.70 -49.87
N ILE A 330 2.45 -18.98 -50.80
CA ILE A 330 2.11 -17.59 -51.09
C ILE A 330 1.21 -17.62 -52.33
N GLN A 331 -0.06 -17.30 -52.15
CA GLN A 331 -0.91 -16.73 -53.21
C GLN A 331 -1.85 -15.68 -52.59
N GLU A 332 -1.52 -14.41 -52.83
CA GLU A 332 -2.48 -13.30 -53.01
C GLU A 332 -2.76 -13.15 -54.53
N PRO A 333 -3.65 -12.29 -55.08
CA PRO A 333 -4.51 -11.26 -54.46
C PRO A 333 -5.95 -11.15 -55.06
N SER A 334 -6.81 -10.27 -54.53
CA SER A 334 -7.50 -9.23 -55.32
C SER A 334 -8.47 -8.39 -54.48
N ALA A 335 -8.58 -7.13 -54.90
CA ALA A 335 -9.15 -5.99 -54.20
C ALA A 335 -10.68 -5.92 -54.28
N GLU A 336 -11.30 -5.29 -53.28
CA GLU A 336 -12.44 -4.39 -53.51
C GLU A 336 -12.64 -3.41 -52.34
N GLU A 337 -13.39 -2.36 -52.64
CA GLU A 337 -13.25 -0.99 -52.15
C GLU A 337 -13.67 -0.70 -50.71
N ASN A 338 -13.20 0.48 -50.28
CA ASN A 338 -13.56 1.16 -49.05
C ASN A 338 -15.08 1.28 -48.85
N GLU A 339 -15.58 0.77 -47.72
CA GLU A 339 -16.74 1.36 -47.08
C GLU A 339 -16.46 1.57 -45.59
N ARG A 340 -16.61 2.83 -45.14
CA ARG A 340 -16.56 3.19 -43.73
C ARG A 340 -17.78 2.58 -43.04
N VAL A 341 -17.67 1.32 -42.64
CA VAL A 341 -18.66 0.69 -41.77
C VAL A 341 -18.50 1.32 -40.39
N ALA A 342 -19.36 2.29 -40.09
CA ALA A 342 -19.66 2.68 -38.72
C ALA A 342 -19.95 1.39 -37.94
N CYS A 343 -19.05 1.02 -37.02
CA CYS A 343 -19.19 -0.18 -36.22
C CYS A 343 -20.37 0.03 -35.25
N LYS A 344 -21.59 -0.18 -35.75
CA LYS A 344 -22.80 -0.32 -34.94
C LYS A 344 -22.63 -1.57 -34.07
N ASN A 345 -22.43 -1.32 -32.78
CA ASN A 345 -22.66 -2.21 -31.63
C ASN A 345 -22.71 -3.72 -31.93
N LYS A 346 -21.54 -4.38 -31.84
CA LYS A 346 -21.42 -5.84 -31.66
C LYS A 346 -21.25 -6.25 -30.20
N PHE A 347 -21.88 -5.56 -29.25
CA PHE A 347 -22.02 -6.11 -27.90
C PHE A 347 -23.32 -6.88 -27.83
N GLN A 348 -23.24 -8.19 -28.06
CA GLN A 348 -24.31 -9.10 -27.66
C GLN A 348 -24.38 -9.08 -26.13
N TYR A 349 -25.56 -8.77 -25.59
CA TYR A 349 -25.80 -8.90 -24.15
C TYR A 349 -25.73 -10.38 -23.78
N SER A 350 -24.62 -10.76 -23.15
CA SER A 350 -24.48 -12.06 -22.51
C SER A 350 -25.07 -11.99 -21.10
N ASN A 351 -25.73 -13.07 -20.67
CA ASN A 351 -26.11 -13.27 -19.27
C ASN A 351 -24.88 -13.52 -18.34
N SER A 352 -23.67 -13.57 -18.90
CA SER A 352 -22.42 -13.70 -18.14
C SER A 352 -21.99 -12.37 -17.53
N ILE A 353 -21.59 -12.39 -16.27
CA ILE A 353 -20.97 -11.24 -15.60
C ILE A 353 -19.63 -10.90 -16.31
N PRO A 354 -19.45 -9.69 -16.84
CA PRO A 354 -18.24 -9.31 -17.57
C PRO A 354 -17.02 -9.24 -16.64
N LEU A 355 -15.90 -9.80 -17.10
CA LEU A 355 -14.60 -9.67 -16.45
C LEU A 355 -13.88 -8.43 -17.00
N VAL A 356 -13.61 -7.46 -16.13
CA VAL A 356 -12.90 -6.23 -16.46
C VAL A 356 -11.50 -6.29 -15.85
N VAL A 357 -10.47 -6.25 -16.68
CA VAL A 357 -9.08 -6.27 -16.24
C VAL A 357 -8.53 -4.86 -16.23
N PHE A 358 -8.06 -4.41 -15.07
CA PHE A 358 -7.59 -3.05 -14.85
C PHE A 358 -6.10 -3.08 -14.47
N GLY A 359 -5.26 -2.46 -15.29
CA GLY A 359 -3.82 -2.44 -15.05
C GLY A 359 -3.41 -1.42 -13.96
N ASP A 360 -2.38 -1.78 -13.19
CA ASP A 360 -1.83 -0.96 -12.10
C ASP A 360 -1.25 0.37 -12.59
N GLY A 361 -0.84 0.46 -13.86
CA GLY A 361 -0.34 1.67 -14.47
C GLY A 361 -1.42 2.73 -14.65
N MET A 362 -2.70 2.34 -14.66
CA MET A 362 -3.86 3.23 -14.77
C MET A 362 -4.53 3.60 -13.44
N LYS A 363 -4.12 3.01 -12.33
CA LYS A 363 -4.72 3.27 -11.00
C LYS A 363 -4.38 4.67 -10.51
N ASN A 364 -5.40 5.44 -10.13
CA ASN A 364 -5.27 6.80 -9.57
C ASN A 364 -4.46 7.77 -10.45
N LYS A 365 -4.39 7.52 -11.77
CA LYS A 365 -3.73 8.42 -12.72
C LYS A 365 -4.77 9.08 -13.62
N ASP A 366 -5.18 10.26 -13.21
CA ASP A 366 -6.09 11.12 -13.96
C ASP A 366 -5.42 11.78 -15.18
N THR A 367 -4.09 11.63 -15.31
CA THR A 367 -3.29 12.12 -16.42
C THR A 367 -3.26 11.20 -17.63
N ILE A 368 -3.79 9.97 -17.54
CA ILE A 368 -3.86 9.05 -18.68
C ILE A 368 -5.07 9.41 -19.53
N ALA A 369 -4.80 9.91 -20.73
CA ALA A 369 -5.84 10.20 -21.71
C ALA A 369 -6.46 8.89 -22.22
N ILE A 370 -7.78 8.77 -22.09
CA ILE A 370 -8.58 7.82 -22.87
C ILE A 370 -8.91 8.54 -24.17
N ARG A 371 -8.67 7.89 -25.31
CA ARG A 371 -8.98 8.44 -26.63
C ARG A 371 -10.42 8.95 -26.64
N ASP A 372 -10.62 10.16 -27.14
CA ASP A 372 -11.92 10.85 -27.25
C ASP A 372 -12.61 11.23 -25.92
N HIS A 373 -11.87 11.22 -24.80
CA HIS A 373 -12.35 11.68 -23.49
C HIS A 373 -11.41 12.72 -22.84
N VAL A 374 -11.99 13.60 -22.03
CA VAL A 374 -11.26 14.62 -21.25
C VAL A 374 -10.38 13.95 -20.18
N SER A 375 -9.20 14.52 -19.88
CA SER A 375 -8.35 14.07 -18.77
C SER A 375 -9.11 14.06 -17.43
N GLY A 376 -8.85 13.09 -16.55
CA GLY A 376 -9.57 12.91 -15.27
C GLY A 376 -10.72 11.89 -15.28
N VAL A 377 -11.02 11.30 -16.43
CA VAL A 377 -12.09 10.27 -16.54
C VAL A 377 -11.69 8.93 -15.94
N MET A 378 -10.38 8.63 -15.84
CA MET A 378 -9.90 7.31 -15.36
C MET A 378 -10.28 7.03 -13.91
N GLY A 379 -10.16 8.00 -13.01
CA GLY A 379 -10.59 7.85 -11.61
C GLY A 379 -12.11 7.63 -11.49
N THR A 380 -12.90 8.30 -12.32
CA THR A 380 -14.37 8.14 -12.37
C THR A 380 -14.76 6.78 -12.92
N LEU A 381 -14.15 6.36 -14.03
CA LEU A 381 -14.36 5.04 -14.63
C LEU A 381 -14.00 3.92 -13.65
N GLN A 382 -12.88 4.05 -12.96
CA GLN A 382 -12.46 3.06 -11.96
C GLN A 382 -13.47 2.97 -10.80
N LYS A 383 -13.96 4.12 -10.29
CA LYS A 383 -14.99 4.14 -9.22
C LYS A 383 -16.29 3.48 -9.66
N GLU A 384 -16.72 3.76 -10.89
CA GLU A 384 -17.95 3.20 -11.47
C GLU A 384 -17.84 1.69 -11.66
N LEU A 385 -16.72 1.19 -12.21
CA LEU A 385 -16.45 -0.25 -12.32
C LEU A 385 -16.38 -0.91 -10.94
N LEU A 386 -15.77 -0.26 -9.95
CA LEU A 386 -15.74 -0.78 -8.58
C LEU A 386 -17.14 -0.84 -7.95
N GLN A 387 -18.01 0.12 -8.27
CA GLN A 387 -19.40 0.16 -7.82
C GLN A 387 -20.25 -0.92 -8.50
N ARG A 388 -20.06 -1.14 -9.81
CA ARG A 388 -20.70 -2.24 -10.55
C ARG A 388 -20.26 -3.60 -10.05
N SER A 389 -19.00 -3.74 -9.66
CA SER A 389 -18.48 -4.99 -9.12
C SER A 389 -19.12 -5.32 -7.77
N ARG A 390 -19.33 -4.30 -6.92
CA ARG A 390 -20.09 -4.44 -5.66
C ARG A 390 -21.55 -4.82 -5.88
N GLN A 391 -22.11 -4.50 -7.05
CA GLN A 391 -23.48 -4.85 -7.44
C GLN A 391 -23.55 -6.17 -8.21
N PHE A 392 -22.43 -6.93 -8.31
CA PHE A 392 -22.32 -8.16 -9.10
C PHE A 392 -22.66 -7.98 -10.59
N LYS A 393 -22.50 -6.75 -11.09
CA LYS A 393 -22.72 -6.40 -12.51
C LYS A 393 -21.46 -6.57 -13.34
N ASP A 394 -20.29 -6.68 -12.71
CA ASP A 394 -19.01 -7.03 -13.32
C ASP A 394 -18.06 -7.67 -12.28
N VAL A 395 -16.94 -8.22 -12.75
CA VAL A 395 -15.80 -8.66 -11.93
C VAL A 395 -14.60 -7.81 -12.30
N LEU A 396 -14.12 -6.97 -11.39
CA LEU A 396 -12.96 -6.12 -11.63
C LEU A 396 -11.67 -6.75 -11.07
N VAL A 397 -10.72 -7.07 -11.96
CA VAL A 397 -9.42 -7.67 -11.59
C VAL A 397 -8.29 -6.69 -11.84
N GLY A 398 -7.52 -6.38 -10.80
CA GLY A 398 -6.29 -5.60 -10.92
C GLY A 398 -5.12 -6.47 -11.39
N ILE A 399 -4.35 -6.02 -12.38
CA ILE A 399 -3.13 -6.71 -12.82
C ILE A 399 -1.90 -5.81 -12.75
N ASN A 400 -0.75 -6.39 -12.39
CA ASN A 400 0.53 -5.71 -12.47
C ASN A 400 0.96 -5.60 -13.94
N GLU A 401 1.16 -4.38 -14.43
CA GLU A 401 1.49 -4.07 -15.82
C GLU A 401 2.98 -4.26 -16.16
N PHE A 402 3.67 -5.23 -15.56
CA PHE A 402 5.08 -5.44 -15.88
C PHE A 402 5.26 -5.76 -17.37
N ARG A 403 5.71 -4.75 -18.13
CA ARG A 403 5.96 -4.78 -19.59
C ARG A 403 4.71 -4.96 -20.46
N ALA A 404 3.50 -4.71 -19.95
CA ALA A 404 2.27 -4.86 -20.71
C ALA A 404 2.24 -4.01 -22.02
N SER A 405 2.91 -2.84 -22.01
CA SER A 405 3.05 -1.96 -23.18
C SER A 405 4.20 -2.32 -24.13
N LYS A 406 5.04 -3.31 -23.79
CA LYS A 406 6.25 -3.69 -24.55
C LYS A 406 6.17 -5.08 -25.18
N VAL A 407 5.04 -5.76 -25.03
CA VAL A 407 4.78 -7.09 -25.59
C VAL A 407 3.71 -6.96 -26.66
N CYS A 408 4.04 -7.35 -27.88
CA CYS A 408 3.06 -7.38 -28.96
C CYS A 408 1.97 -8.41 -28.64
N ASN A 409 0.69 -8.00 -28.73
CA ASN A 409 -0.42 -8.90 -28.42
C ASN A 409 -0.50 -10.08 -29.41
N ASN A 410 -0.05 -9.91 -30.65
CA ASN A 410 -0.09 -10.95 -31.67
C ASN A 410 1.08 -11.95 -31.54
N CYS A 411 2.32 -11.47 -31.66
CA CYS A 411 3.50 -12.37 -31.73
C CYS A 411 4.17 -12.67 -30.38
N LYS A 412 3.71 -12.06 -29.27
CA LYS A 412 4.25 -12.22 -27.91
C LYS A 412 5.74 -11.91 -27.74
N GLN A 413 6.41 -11.38 -28.77
CA GLN A 413 7.82 -11.00 -28.72
C GLN A 413 8.03 -9.64 -28.04
N LYS A 414 9.23 -9.47 -27.48
CA LYS A 414 9.70 -8.28 -26.74
C LYS A 414 10.42 -7.29 -27.65
N ARG A 415 9.82 -6.89 -28.77
CA ARG A 415 10.38 -5.85 -29.65
C ARG A 415 9.30 -4.87 -30.06
N LEU A 416 9.21 -3.76 -29.34
CA LEU A 416 8.76 -2.49 -29.90
C LEU A 416 10.03 -1.63 -29.98
N GLU A 417 10.72 -1.71 -31.12
CA GLU A 417 11.63 -0.63 -31.50
C GLU A 417 10.79 0.64 -31.58
N GLN A 418 11.29 1.73 -30.99
CA GLN A 418 10.68 3.05 -31.12
C GLN A 418 10.79 3.48 -32.59
N LYS A 419 9.87 3.05 -33.45
CA LYS A 419 9.57 3.80 -34.67
C LYS A 419 8.95 5.11 -34.22
N LYS A 420 9.80 6.15 -34.12
CA LYS A 420 9.33 7.53 -34.13
C LYS A 420 8.49 7.69 -35.40
N SER A 421 7.19 7.92 -35.25
CA SER A 421 6.39 8.51 -36.31
C SER A 421 6.85 9.96 -36.49
N ARG A 422 7.93 10.14 -37.25
CA ARG A 422 8.13 11.37 -38.00
C ARG A 422 7.37 11.19 -39.32
N GLU A 423 6.72 12.27 -39.75
CA GLU A 423 6.06 12.47 -41.03
C GLU A 423 4.62 11.97 -41.16
N ALA A 424 3.68 12.89 -40.90
CA ALA A 424 2.56 13.18 -41.79
C ALA A 424 1.98 14.58 -41.44
N HIS A 425 2.72 15.62 -41.79
CA HIS A 425 2.12 16.90 -42.16
C HIS A 425 2.29 17.02 -43.68
N ALA A 426 1.19 16.89 -44.43
CA ALA A 426 0.89 17.62 -45.66
C ALA A 426 -0.22 16.88 -46.44
N PHE A 427 -1.25 17.65 -46.78
CA PHE A 427 -2.44 17.39 -47.61
C PHE A 427 -3.62 16.69 -46.96
#